data_AF-A0A0S8G3S3-F1
#
_entry.id   AF-A0A0S8G3S3-F1
#
_cell.length_a   1.000
_cell.length_b   1.000
_cell.length_c   1.000
_cell.angle_alpha   90.00
_cell.angle_beta   90.00
_cell.angle_gamma   90.00
#
_symmetry.space_group_name_H-M   'P 1'
#
loop_
_entity.id
_entity.type
_entity.pdbx_description
1 polymer ?
#
loop_
_entity_poly.entity_id
_entity_poly.type
_entity_poly.pdbx_seq_one_letter_code
_entity_poly.pdbx_strand_id
1 'polypeptide(L)'
;MTPPSRQSQEVSVAAVRQAEQAGIKRQQLEVEIRRFADRYGTVMSLEADRIMDRAGTPELRWFATGIKLSIREAVLDIAVGPNAVENLLDMLVLTTLQRQDLETHWVPKFLGPKLGQGLLNAARQHEEEIWDIAQNVLNAKQQTELRELIQEWREAHPNQHYTYGVRFAGFSGQRAQDLGQVRQTGGLLGEVA
;
A
#
# COMPACT_ATOMS: atom_id res chain seq x y z
N MET A 1 42.38 -38.78 21.77
CA MET A 1 41.45 -37.65 22.01
C MET A 1 41.26 -36.94 20.69
N THR A 2 40.12 -37.15 20.05
CA THR A 2 39.76 -36.52 18.76
C THR A 2 38.68 -35.47 19.07
N PRO A 3 38.82 -34.21 18.65
CA PRO A 3 37.80 -33.20 18.96
C PRO A 3 36.57 -33.37 18.06
N PRO A 4 35.35 -33.09 18.54
CA PRO A 4 34.14 -33.22 17.73
C PRO A 4 33.93 -31.99 16.82
N SER A 5 33.81 -32.32 15.53
CA SER A 5 32.84 -31.81 14.54
C SER A 5 32.59 -30.30 14.39
N ARG A 6 33.14 -29.77 13.29
CA ARG A 6 32.81 -28.51 12.59
C ARG A 6 31.37 -28.38 12.09
N GLN A 7 30.52 -29.39 12.27
CA GLN A 7 29.19 -29.47 11.66
C GLN A 7 28.12 -28.58 12.31
N SER A 8 28.31 -28.12 13.55
CA SER A 8 27.30 -27.29 14.23
C SER A 8 27.21 -25.84 13.71
N GLN A 9 28.27 -25.32 13.08
CA GLN A 9 28.26 -23.95 12.54
C GLN A 9 27.66 -23.87 11.12
N GLU A 10 27.85 -24.89 10.28
CA GLU A 10 27.28 -24.90 8.92
C GLU A 10 25.75 -25.05 8.92
N VAL A 11 25.20 -25.85 9.84
CA VAL A 11 23.74 -26.02 9.98
C VAL A 11 23.07 -24.72 10.46
N SER A 12 23.76 -23.95 11.32
CA SER A 12 23.24 -22.66 11.81
C SER A 12 23.22 -21.58 10.73
N VAL A 13 24.25 -21.50 9.88
CA VAL A 13 24.31 -20.48 8.82
C VAL A 13 23.37 -20.82 7.66
N ALA A 14 23.21 -22.11 7.34
CA ALA A 14 22.25 -22.55 6.32
C ALA A 14 20.79 -22.34 6.77
N ALA A 15 20.45 -22.61 8.03
CA ALA A 15 19.11 -22.37 8.57
C ALA A 15 18.78 -20.87 8.67
N VAL A 16 19.75 -20.03 9.03
CA VAL A 16 19.59 -18.57 9.02
C VAL A 16 19.42 -18.03 7.59
N ARG A 17 20.18 -18.55 6.61
CA ARG A 17 20.02 -18.18 5.20
C ARG A 17 18.70 -18.67 4.58
N GLN A 18 18.20 -19.84 5.00
CA GLN A 18 16.87 -20.32 4.60
C GLN A 18 15.74 -19.49 5.23
N ALA A 19 15.93 -19.01 6.46
CA ALA A 19 15.00 -18.08 7.11
C ALA A 19 15.05 -16.67 6.49
N GLU A 20 16.22 -16.21 6.03
CA GLU A 20 16.39 -14.96 5.28
C GLU A 20 15.80 -15.04 3.86
N GLN A 21 15.59 -16.24 3.31
CA GLN A 21 15.01 -16.47 1.97
C GLN A 21 13.53 -16.84 1.98
N ALA A 22 12.93 -17.10 3.14
CA ALA A 22 11.52 -17.44 3.23
C ALA A 22 10.70 -16.13 3.23
N GLY A 23 10.24 -15.69 2.06
CA GLY A 23 9.29 -14.58 1.97
C GLY A 23 8.03 -14.86 2.80
N ILE A 24 7.25 -13.80 3.05
CA ILE A 24 6.09 -13.85 3.96
C ILE A 24 5.12 -14.97 3.57
N LYS A 25 4.39 -15.59 4.52
CA LYS A 25 3.34 -16.55 4.17
C LYS A 25 2.06 -15.84 3.73
N ARG A 26 1.23 -16.48 2.90
CA ARG A 26 -0.02 -15.87 2.42
C ARG A 26 -0.98 -15.44 3.54
N GLN A 27 -1.17 -16.27 4.57
CA GLN A 27 -2.02 -15.87 5.71
C GLN A 27 -1.38 -14.74 6.54
N GLN A 28 -0.04 -14.70 6.62
CA GLN A 28 0.65 -13.61 7.29
C GLN A 28 0.48 -12.31 6.51
N LEU A 29 0.59 -12.35 5.18
CA LEU A 29 0.31 -11.20 4.32
C LEU A 29 -1.13 -10.71 4.50
N GLU A 30 -2.11 -11.61 4.53
CA GLU A 30 -3.52 -11.26 4.78
C GLU A 30 -3.71 -10.51 6.11
N VAL A 31 -3.06 -10.99 7.18
CA VAL A 31 -3.09 -10.32 8.49
C VAL A 31 -2.39 -8.96 8.44
N GLU A 32 -1.22 -8.86 7.80
CA GLU A 32 -0.49 -7.60 7.66
C GLU A 32 -1.27 -6.56 6.86
N ILE A 33 -1.94 -6.95 5.77
CA ILE A 33 -2.80 -6.06 5.00
C ILE A 33 -3.98 -5.56 5.83
N ARG A 34 -4.63 -6.41 6.63
CA ARG A 34 -5.73 -5.98 7.51
C ARG A 34 -5.25 -5.03 8.61
N ARG A 35 -4.06 -5.25 9.18
CA ARG A 35 -3.45 -4.35 10.17
C ARG A 35 -3.07 -3.02 9.55
N PHE A 36 -2.47 -3.04 8.36
CA PHE A 36 -2.18 -1.84 7.59
C PHE A 36 -3.47 -1.06 7.32
N ALA A 37 -4.51 -1.73 6.84
CA ALA A 37 -5.82 -1.15 6.55
C ALA A 37 -6.44 -0.44 7.76
N ASP A 38 -6.42 -1.08 8.93
CA ASP A 38 -6.93 -0.48 10.16
C ASP A 38 -6.14 0.78 10.57
N ARG A 39 -4.81 0.69 10.54
CA ARG A 39 -3.93 1.83 10.87
C ARG A 39 -4.12 2.99 9.88
N TYR A 40 -4.03 2.72 8.58
CA TYR A 40 -4.22 3.70 7.53
C TYR A 40 -5.57 4.39 7.64
N GLY A 41 -6.66 3.60 7.71
CA GLY A 41 -8.01 4.13 7.83
C GLY A 41 -8.20 4.99 9.08
N THR A 42 -7.59 4.61 10.20
CA THR A 42 -7.67 5.34 11.47
C THR A 42 -6.89 6.65 11.43
N VAL A 43 -5.63 6.63 11.01
CA VAL A 43 -4.78 7.84 10.96
C VAL A 43 -5.34 8.85 9.95
N MET A 44 -5.70 8.39 8.75
CA MET A 44 -6.28 9.27 7.73
C MET A 44 -7.62 9.86 8.18
N SER A 45 -8.45 9.08 8.90
CA SER A 45 -9.69 9.58 9.50
C SER A 45 -9.43 10.66 10.54
N LEU A 46 -8.39 10.50 11.37
CA LEU A 46 -8.02 11.49 12.38
C LEU A 46 -7.55 12.80 11.74
N GLU A 47 -6.80 12.74 10.64
CA GLU A 47 -6.41 13.95 9.91
C GLU A 47 -7.62 14.63 9.24
N ALA A 48 -8.58 13.86 8.73
CA ALA A 48 -9.85 14.40 8.24
C ALA A 48 -10.66 15.08 9.37
N ASP A 49 -10.71 14.50 10.56
CA ASP A 49 -11.34 15.11 11.74
C ASP A 49 -10.69 16.43 12.11
N ARG A 50 -9.35 16.51 12.09
CA ARG A 50 -8.63 17.77 12.32
C ARG A 50 -8.93 18.83 11.27
N ILE A 51 -9.13 18.44 10.01
CA ILE A 51 -9.57 19.37 8.95
C ILE A 51 -10.98 19.86 9.26
N MET A 52 -11.91 18.98 9.65
CA MET A 52 -13.27 19.35 10.01
C MET A 52 -13.31 20.35 11.17
N ASP A 53 -12.56 20.09 12.24
CA ASP A 53 -12.50 20.94 13.44
C ASP A 53 -11.96 22.34 13.15
N ARG A 54 -11.04 22.45 12.19
CA ARG A 54 -10.35 23.70 11.83
C ARG A 54 -10.95 24.37 10.59
N ALA A 55 -11.93 23.74 9.93
CA ALA A 55 -12.53 24.24 8.71
C ALA A 55 -13.35 25.50 8.97
N GLY A 56 -12.96 26.60 8.31
CA GLY A 56 -13.66 27.87 8.39
C GLY A 56 -15.00 27.90 7.66
N THR A 57 -15.31 26.91 6.82
CA THR A 57 -16.54 26.89 5.99
C THR A 57 -17.25 25.54 6.01
N PRO A 58 -18.58 25.49 5.77
CA PRO A 58 -19.33 24.24 5.62
C PRO A 58 -18.80 23.34 4.50
N GLU A 59 -18.35 23.91 3.39
CA GLU A 59 -17.88 23.18 2.21
C GLU A 59 -16.61 22.36 2.54
N LEU A 60 -15.70 22.94 3.32
CA LEU A 60 -14.49 22.24 3.78
C LEU A 60 -14.81 21.11 4.76
N ARG A 61 -15.83 21.28 5.62
CA ARG A 61 -16.30 20.20 6.51
C ARG A 61 -16.93 19.05 5.73
N TRP A 62 -17.76 19.38 4.73
CA TRP A 62 -18.35 18.39 3.83
C TRP A 62 -17.28 17.61 3.06
N PHE A 63 -16.30 18.32 2.50
CA PHE A 63 -15.15 17.71 1.84
C PHE A 63 -14.39 16.73 2.76
N ALA A 64 -14.06 17.15 3.97
CA ALA A 64 -13.33 16.31 4.92
C ALA A 64 -14.15 15.09 5.37
N THR A 65 -15.47 15.23 5.53
CA THR A 65 -16.37 14.10 5.77
C THR A 65 -16.35 13.13 4.60
N GLY A 66 -16.40 13.64 3.37
CA GLY A 66 -16.34 12.85 2.14
C GLY A 66 -15.07 12.03 2.05
N ILE A 67 -13.89 12.65 2.20
CA ILE A 67 -12.60 11.95 2.19
C ILE A 67 -12.54 10.88 3.29
N LYS A 68 -12.98 11.20 4.50
CA LYS A 68 -12.99 10.25 5.62
C LYS A 68 -13.78 8.99 5.26
N LEU A 69 -14.97 9.16 4.69
CA LEU A 69 -15.82 8.04 4.27
C LEU A 69 -15.19 7.24 3.12
N SER A 70 -14.73 7.92 2.06
CA SER A 70 -14.11 7.28 0.89
C SER A 70 -12.88 6.47 1.26
N ILE A 71 -12.03 6.98 2.16
CA ILE A 71 -10.85 6.25 2.64
C ILE A 71 -11.27 4.99 3.40
N ARG A 72 -12.21 5.12 4.35
CA ARG A 72 -12.66 3.97 5.16
C ARG A 72 -13.30 2.89 4.30
N GLU A 73 -14.10 3.28 3.34
CA GLU A 73 -14.78 2.37 2.42
C GLU A 73 -13.78 1.64 1.52
N ALA A 74 -12.92 2.35 0.79
CA ALA A 74 -11.95 1.74 -0.13
C ALA A 74 -10.99 0.78 0.59
N VAL A 75 -10.50 1.17 1.76
CA VAL A 75 -9.52 0.37 2.53
C VAL A 75 -10.16 -0.89 3.09
N LEU A 76 -11.41 -0.81 3.56
CA LEU A 76 -12.14 -1.97 4.04
C LEU A 76 -12.44 -2.94 2.89
N ASP A 77 -12.94 -2.42 1.77
CA ASP A 77 -13.23 -3.19 0.55
C ASP A 77 -12.01 -4.00 0.08
N ILE A 78 -10.85 -3.34 -0.02
CA ILE A 78 -9.61 -4.01 -0.41
C ILE A 78 -9.18 -5.04 0.65
N ALA A 79 -9.24 -4.71 1.95
CA ALA A 79 -8.73 -5.59 3.00
C ALA A 79 -9.52 -6.90 3.19
N VAL A 80 -10.80 -6.92 2.81
CA VAL A 80 -11.65 -8.11 2.88
C VAL A 80 -11.62 -8.95 1.60
N GLY A 81 -10.89 -8.50 0.57
CA GLY A 81 -10.73 -9.23 -0.69
C GLY A 81 -10.12 -10.64 -0.49
N PRO A 82 -10.46 -11.62 -1.35
CA PRO A 82 -10.11 -13.02 -1.14
C PRO A 82 -8.63 -13.35 -1.45
N ASN A 83 -7.89 -12.45 -2.08
CA ASN A 83 -6.50 -12.69 -2.49
C ASN A 83 -5.57 -11.66 -1.85
N ALA A 84 -4.79 -12.07 -0.84
CA ALA A 84 -3.88 -11.18 -0.13
C ALA A 84 -2.85 -10.46 -1.02
N VAL A 85 -2.38 -11.09 -2.11
CA VAL A 85 -1.45 -10.46 -3.06
C VAL A 85 -2.16 -9.40 -3.88
N GLU A 86 -3.40 -9.66 -4.32
CA GLU A 86 -4.22 -8.65 -4.98
C GLU A 86 -4.50 -7.47 -4.07
N ASN A 87 -4.91 -7.75 -2.83
CA ASN A 87 -5.20 -6.71 -1.85
C ASN A 87 -3.97 -5.83 -1.59
N LEU A 88 -2.76 -6.41 -1.56
CA LEU A 88 -1.51 -5.66 -1.49
C LEU A 88 -1.34 -4.73 -2.70
N LEU A 89 -1.52 -5.25 -3.93
CA LEU A 89 -1.41 -4.45 -5.15
C LEU A 89 -2.44 -3.30 -5.17
N ASP A 90 -3.68 -3.57 -4.75
CA ASP A 90 -4.73 -2.55 -4.67
C ASP A 90 -4.43 -1.49 -3.59
N MET A 91 -3.90 -1.88 -2.42
CA MET A 91 -3.45 -0.93 -1.41
C MET A 91 -2.32 -0.04 -1.93
N LEU A 92 -1.34 -0.60 -2.63
CA LEU A 92 -0.24 0.15 -3.24
C LEU A 92 -0.75 1.19 -4.24
N VAL A 93 -1.73 0.82 -5.06
CA VAL A 93 -2.39 1.74 -6.00
C VAL A 93 -3.11 2.85 -5.24
N LEU A 94 -3.95 2.50 -4.27
CA LEU A 94 -4.73 3.44 -3.47
C LEU A 94 -3.84 4.47 -2.76
N THR A 95 -2.84 4.01 -2.02
CA THR A 95 -1.99 4.88 -1.19
C THR A 95 -1.13 5.81 -2.05
N THR A 96 -0.61 5.29 -3.18
CA THR A 96 0.23 6.06 -4.10
C THR A 96 -0.58 7.15 -4.78
N LEU A 97 -1.74 6.81 -5.36
CA LEU A 97 -2.61 7.79 -6.02
C LEU A 97 -3.13 8.83 -5.02
N GLN A 98 -3.56 8.41 -3.83
CA GLN A 98 -4.02 9.32 -2.80
C GLN A 98 -2.94 10.32 -2.38
N ARG A 99 -1.71 9.86 -2.15
CA ARG A 99 -0.59 10.74 -1.81
C ARG A 99 -0.31 11.73 -2.96
N GLN A 100 -0.27 11.26 -4.21
CA GLN A 100 -0.03 12.11 -5.37
C GLN A 100 -1.12 13.18 -5.55
N ASP A 101 -2.40 12.82 -5.36
CA ASP A 101 -3.52 13.76 -5.43
C ASP A 101 -3.47 14.80 -4.30
N LEU A 102 -3.12 14.38 -3.08
CA LEU A 102 -2.92 15.29 -1.97
C LEU A 102 -1.78 16.27 -2.25
N GLU A 103 -0.65 15.77 -2.75
CA GLU A 103 0.55 16.57 -2.99
C GLU A 103 0.38 17.60 -4.11
N THR A 104 -0.37 17.26 -5.16
CA THR A 104 -0.40 18.05 -6.39
C THR A 104 -1.71 18.82 -6.62
N HIS A 105 -2.82 18.35 -6.04
CA HIS A 105 -4.14 18.93 -6.23
C HIS A 105 -4.74 19.41 -4.91
N TRP A 106 -5.06 18.52 -3.99
CA TRP A 106 -5.91 18.85 -2.84
C TRP A 106 -5.24 19.81 -1.85
N VAL A 107 -3.97 19.57 -1.48
CA VAL A 107 -3.26 20.47 -0.57
C VAL A 107 -2.96 21.82 -1.22
N PRO A 108 -2.35 21.90 -2.42
CA PRO A 108 -1.99 23.20 -2.99
C PRO A 108 -3.18 24.05 -3.44
N LYS A 109 -4.27 23.43 -3.93
CA LYS A 109 -5.38 24.14 -4.58
C LYS A 109 -6.61 24.34 -3.71
N PHE A 110 -6.85 23.47 -2.72
CA PHE A 110 -8.11 23.45 -1.98
C PHE A 110 -7.96 23.64 -0.47
N LEU A 111 -7.10 22.84 0.17
CA LEU A 111 -6.93 22.84 1.63
C LEU A 111 -5.93 23.91 2.12
N GLY A 112 -4.90 24.17 1.33
CA GLY A 112 -3.72 24.92 1.75
C GLY A 112 -2.88 24.16 2.80
N PRO A 113 -1.64 24.62 3.03
CA PRO A 113 -0.70 23.93 3.91
C PRO A 113 -1.15 23.86 5.38
N LYS A 114 -1.89 24.87 5.87
CA LYS A 114 -2.34 24.92 7.27
C LYS A 114 -3.33 23.81 7.63
N LEU A 115 -4.20 23.44 6.70
CA LEU A 115 -5.20 22.37 6.91
C LEU A 115 -4.70 21.04 6.36
N GLY A 116 -4.07 21.03 5.18
CA GLY A 116 -3.78 19.81 4.45
C GLY A 116 -2.47 19.11 4.79
N GLN A 117 -1.51 19.76 5.47
CA GLN A 117 -0.18 19.18 5.66
C GLN A 117 -0.19 17.92 6.54
N GLY A 118 -1.05 17.86 7.56
CA GLY A 118 -1.19 16.66 8.40
C GLY A 118 -1.63 15.44 7.59
N LEU A 119 -2.67 15.63 6.76
CA LEU A 119 -3.18 14.60 5.87
C LEU A 119 -2.14 14.14 4.84
N LEU A 120 -1.38 15.07 4.24
CA LEU A 120 -0.31 14.73 3.30
C LEU A 120 0.84 13.97 3.96
N ASN A 121 1.23 14.35 5.17
CA ASN A 121 2.28 13.64 5.91
C ASN A 121 1.85 12.22 6.26
N ALA A 122 0.61 12.03 6.72
CA ALA A 122 0.05 10.71 6.97
C ALA A 122 0.03 9.85 5.68
N ALA A 123 -0.38 10.44 4.55
CA ALA A 123 -0.39 9.73 3.27
C ALA A 123 1.02 9.30 2.83
N ARG A 124 2.04 10.16 2.98
CA ARG A 124 3.44 9.81 2.69
C ARG A 124 3.93 8.65 3.56
N GLN A 125 3.74 8.77 4.87
CA GLN A 125 4.19 7.76 5.83
C GLN A 125 3.58 6.38 5.53
N HIS A 126 2.28 6.33 5.23
CA HIS A 126 1.64 5.05 4.96
C HIS A 126 1.88 4.52 3.55
N GLU A 127 2.13 5.39 2.56
CA GLU A 127 2.62 4.93 1.26
C GLU A 127 3.97 4.24 1.43
N GLU A 128 4.91 4.84 2.17
CA GLU A 128 6.20 4.22 2.51
C GLU A 128 5.99 2.86 3.21
N GLU A 129 5.14 2.81 4.23
CA GLU A 129 4.86 1.59 4.99
C GLU A 129 4.34 0.43 4.11
N ILE A 130 3.39 0.68 3.20
CA ILE A 130 2.88 -0.39 2.34
C ILE A 130 3.91 -0.84 1.29
N TRP A 131 4.78 0.06 0.83
CA TRP A 131 5.89 -0.30 -0.04
C TRP A 131 6.93 -1.15 0.68
N ASP A 132 7.16 -0.92 1.98
CA ASP A 132 8.01 -1.78 2.81
C ASP A 132 7.40 -3.18 2.98
N ILE A 133 6.08 -3.27 3.23
CA ILE A 133 5.37 -4.56 3.25
C ILE A 133 5.54 -5.29 1.91
N ALA A 134 5.43 -4.55 0.80
CA ALA A 134 5.53 -5.09 -0.55
C ALA A 134 6.89 -5.73 -0.88
N GLN A 135 7.98 -5.35 -0.20
CA GLN A 135 9.30 -5.96 -0.40
C GLN A 135 9.31 -7.46 -0.09
N ASN A 136 8.38 -7.94 0.74
CA ASN A 136 8.25 -9.35 1.08
C ASN A 136 7.53 -10.18 0.01
N VAL A 137 6.98 -9.54 -1.03
CA VAL A 137 6.14 -10.18 -2.07
C VAL A 137 6.62 -9.84 -3.47
N LEU A 138 7.04 -8.59 -3.69
CA LEU A 138 7.48 -8.02 -4.96
C LEU A 138 8.98 -7.76 -4.94
N ASN A 139 9.67 -8.23 -5.98
CA ASN A 139 11.06 -7.85 -6.19
C ASN A 139 11.17 -6.40 -6.68
N ALA A 140 12.39 -5.84 -6.66
CA ALA A 140 12.63 -4.45 -7.03
C ALA A 140 12.14 -4.07 -8.43
N LYS A 141 12.26 -4.98 -9.41
CA LYS A 141 11.78 -4.76 -10.78
C LYS A 141 10.26 -4.61 -10.80
N GLN A 142 9.54 -5.51 -10.12
CA GLN A 142 8.08 -5.49 -10.03
C GLN A 142 7.57 -4.23 -9.31
N GLN A 143 8.27 -3.78 -8.28
CA GLN A 143 7.92 -2.53 -7.59
C GLN A 143 8.06 -1.32 -8.52
N THR A 144 9.16 -1.23 -9.27
CA THR A 144 9.36 -0.17 -10.29
C THR A 144 8.26 -0.22 -11.35
N GLU A 145 7.96 -1.41 -11.88
CA GLU A 145 6.91 -1.61 -12.89
C GLU A 145 5.53 -1.15 -12.38
N LEU A 146 5.18 -1.43 -11.13
CA LEU A 146 3.92 -0.97 -10.56
C LEU A 146 3.89 0.55 -10.39
N ARG A 147 4.99 1.18 -9.95
CA ARG A 147 5.08 2.65 -9.85
C ARG A 147 4.92 3.32 -11.21
N GLU A 148 5.55 2.76 -12.24
CA GLU A 148 5.41 3.22 -13.62
C GLU A 148 3.96 3.12 -14.11
N LEU A 149 3.27 2.00 -13.86
CA LEU A 149 1.85 1.85 -14.23
C LEU A 149 0.95 2.89 -13.55
N ILE A 150 1.16 3.13 -12.25
CA ILE A 150 0.39 4.14 -11.51
C ILE A 150 0.63 5.54 -12.08
N GLN A 151 1.88 5.85 -12.41
CA GLN A 151 2.24 7.14 -13.00
C GLN A 151 1.66 7.31 -14.41
N GLU A 152 1.78 6.30 -15.28
CA GLU A 152 1.19 6.27 -16.61
C GLU A 152 -0.34 6.43 -16.55
N TRP A 153 -1.00 5.73 -15.63
CA TRP A 153 -2.43 5.87 -15.41
C TRP A 153 -2.80 7.31 -15.01
N ARG A 154 -2.04 7.91 -14.10
CA ARG A 154 -2.29 9.29 -13.65
C ARG A 154 -2.10 10.31 -14.77
N GLU A 155 -1.10 10.13 -15.61
CA GLU A 155 -0.85 10.96 -16.80
C GLU A 155 -1.97 10.83 -17.83
N ALA A 156 -2.53 9.64 -18.00
CA ALA A 156 -3.68 9.40 -18.86
C ALA A 156 -5.01 9.95 -18.29
N HIS A 157 -5.10 10.19 -16.98
CA HIS A 157 -6.32 10.64 -16.29
C HIS A 157 -6.09 11.96 -15.50
N PRO A 158 -5.63 13.05 -16.13
CA PRO A 158 -5.15 14.25 -15.42
C PRO A 158 -6.22 15.01 -14.62
N ASN A 159 -7.51 14.79 -14.94
CA ASN A 159 -8.64 15.44 -14.27
C ASN A 159 -9.33 14.55 -13.23
N GLN A 160 -8.85 13.32 -13.04
CA GLN A 160 -9.42 12.40 -12.07
C GLN A 160 -8.67 12.52 -10.74
N HIS A 161 -9.23 13.29 -9.81
CA HIS A 161 -8.69 13.49 -8.45
C HIS A 161 -9.42 12.70 -7.36
N TYR A 162 -10.46 11.97 -7.75
CA TYR A 162 -11.15 11.00 -6.92
C TYR A 162 -10.68 9.60 -7.34
N THR A 163 -9.61 9.14 -6.70
CA THR A 163 -8.88 7.91 -7.07
C THR A 163 -9.19 6.71 -6.18
N TYR A 164 -10.07 6.87 -5.18
CA TYR A 164 -10.42 5.83 -4.20
C TYR A 164 -11.02 4.55 -4.80
N GLY A 165 -11.58 4.59 -6.00
CA GLY A 165 -12.13 3.43 -6.72
C GLY A 165 -11.16 2.77 -7.70
N VAL A 166 -9.95 3.32 -7.85
CA VAL A 166 -8.95 2.74 -8.75
C VAL A 166 -8.35 1.50 -8.08
N ARG A 167 -8.22 0.42 -8.85
CA ARG A 167 -7.68 -0.86 -8.41
C ARG A 167 -6.63 -1.31 -9.41
N PHE A 168 -5.72 -2.19 -9.00
CA PHE A 168 -4.71 -2.77 -9.88
C PHE A 168 -5.34 -3.46 -11.10
N ALA A 169 -6.50 -4.10 -10.92
CA ALA A 169 -7.27 -4.72 -12.01
C ALA A 169 -7.71 -3.74 -13.11
N GLY A 170 -7.70 -2.43 -12.84
CA GLY A 170 -7.97 -1.39 -13.82
C GLY A 170 -6.80 -1.08 -14.77
N PHE A 171 -5.61 -1.63 -14.51
CA PHE A 171 -4.45 -1.48 -15.39
C PHE A 171 -4.43 -2.56 -16.49
N SER A 172 -3.84 -2.22 -17.63
CA SER A 172 -3.81 -3.08 -18.81
C SER A 172 -2.43 -3.11 -19.47
N GLY A 173 -2.24 -4.01 -20.44
CA GLY A 173 -0.96 -4.21 -21.14
C GLY A 173 -0.07 -5.29 -20.51
N GLN A 174 1.05 -5.60 -21.19
CA GLN A 174 1.91 -6.74 -20.84
C GLN A 174 2.47 -6.64 -19.42
N ARG A 175 2.93 -5.44 -19.01
CA ARG A 175 3.48 -5.21 -17.67
C ARG A 175 2.44 -5.48 -16.56
N ALA A 176 1.19 -5.06 -16.77
CA ALA A 176 0.11 -5.35 -15.84
C ALA A 176 -0.24 -6.85 -15.79
N GLN A 177 -0.16 -7.54 -16.94
CA GLN A 177 -0.34 -8.99 -17.00
C GLN A 177 0.78 -9.72 -16.25
N ASP A 178 2.04 -9.32 -16.43
CA ASP A 178 3.21 -9.91 -15.77
C ASP A 178 3.13 -9.73 -14.24
N LEU A 179 2.76 -8.53 -13.77
CA LEU A 179 2.47 -8.28 -12.36
C LEU A 179 1.26 -9.07 -11.85
N GLY A 180 0.24 -9.25 -12.68
CA GLY A 180 -0.92 -10.08 -12.38
C GLY A 180 -0.57 -11.55 -12.13
N GLN A 181 0.51 -12.07 -12.76
CA GLN A 181 0.99 -13.43 -12.50
C GLN A 181 1.49 -13.63 -11.07
N VAL A 182 1.98 -12.58 -10.40
CA VAL A 182 2.40 -12.62 -8.99
C VAL A 182 1.25 -13.08 -8.09
N ARG A 183 0.01 -12.71 -8.42
CA ARG A 183 -1.19 -13.14 -7.67
C ARG A 183 -1.47 -14.64 -7.79
N GLN A 184 -1.04 -15.25 -8.90
CA GLN A 184 -1.23 -16.67 -9.18
C GLN A 184 -0.10 -17.50 -8.57
N THR A 185 1.14 -17.02 -8.69
CA THR A 185 2.33 -17.70 -8.18
C THR A 185 2.59 -17.44 -6.70
N GLY A 186 1.91 -16.46 -6.11
CA GLY A 186 2.21 -15.99 -4.77
C GLY A 186 3.45 -15.11 -4.69
N GLY A 187 4.11 -14.73 -5.79
CA GLY A 187 5.30 -13.88 -5.71
C GLY A 187 6.43 -14.52 -4.89
N LEU A 188 7.03 -13.76 -3.97
CA LEU A 188 8.08 -14.25 -3.06
C LEU A 188 7.55 -15.08 -1.88
N LEU A 189 6.25 -15.37 -1.80
CA LEU A 189 5.67 -16.06 -0.64
C LEU A 189 6.22 -17.49 -0.52
N GLY A 190 6.60 -17.88 0.70
CA GLY A 190 6.93 -19.28 1.00
C GLY A 190 5.67 -20.14 1.07
N GLU A 191 5.54 -21.14 0.19
CA GLU A 191 4.49 -22.16 0.29
C GLU A 191 4.80 -23.13 1.44
N VAL A 192 3.88 -23.28 2.39
CA VAL A 192 3.79 -24.50 3.20
C VAL A 192 2.32 -24.86 3.33
N ALA A 193 1.96 -26.00 2.75
CA ALA A 193 0.69 -26.69 2.97
C ALA A 193 0.51 -27.07 4.45
#